data_AF-A0A7X7JBW2-F1
#
_entry.id   AF-A0A7X7JBW2-F1
#
_cell.length_a   1.000
_cell.length_b   1.000
_cell.length_c   1.000
_cell.angle_alpha   90.00
_cell.angle_beta   90.00
_cell.angle_gamma   90.00
#
_symmetry.space_group_name_H-M   'P 1'
#
loop_
_entity.id
_entity.type
_entity.pdbx_description
1 polymer ?
#
loop_
_entity_poly.entity_id
_entity_poly.type
_entity_poly.pdbx_seq_one_letter_code
_entity_poly.pdbx_strand_id
1 'polypeptide(L)'
;MPQLNLPLNPNEVWNAIKAGSALADASVELLIAAQPQYARLAEQKLMGQSSGAPSVVQLTMEVPETVPDDTVVLAVVSAQDEIPLRPWLARAQWPAGGVVVVLGDEHGGAGITWFADRVARVGLRHEEPWERVWEALVWAGAGRAVPLARRFPVLRQAAAHRLISNACLQNAAVGAVLFVPGTDLAVMTLNQMRLILNLAALYGHEVSMDRLVELVSVLGMGLGFRAVARQAMGLIPGLGWVIKGGMGYAGTRAVGEAALRYFQQGAPLSVHRLQEHVTALARRARS
;
A
#
# COMPACT_ATOMS: atom_id res chain seq x y z
N MET A 1 -4.34 19.67 -31.56
CA MET A 1 -3.86 19.26 -30.23
C MET A 1 -2.50 18.58 -30.42
N PRO A 2 -1.44 18.98 -29.69
CA PRO A 2 -0.15 18.30 -29.81
C PRO A 2 -0.30 16.90 -29.21
N GLN A 3 -0.03 15.86 -30.00
CA GLN A 3 0.00 14.49 -29.51
C GLN A 3 1.21 14.35 -28.57
N LEU A 4 0.93 14.11 -27.29
CA LEU A 4 1.93 13.88 -26.26
C LEU A 4 2.58 12.52 -26.54
N ASN A 5 3.66 12.50 -27.31
CA ASN A 5 4.42 11.29 -27.61
C ASN A 5 5.21 10.89 -26.35
N LEU A 6 4.53 10.19 -25.43
CA LEU A 6 5.15 9.63 -24.23
C LEU A 6 6.14 8.54 -24.67
N PRO A 7 7.37 8.50 -24.13
CA PRO A 7 8.36 7.45 -24.39
C PRO A 7 8.00 6.15 -23.63
N LEU A 8 6.72 5.78 -23.64
CA LEU A 8 6.17 4.59 -23.00
C LEU A 8 5.22 3.93 -23.99
N ASN A 9 5.38 2.63 -24.20
CA ASN A 9 4.48 1.87 -25.05
C ASN A 9 3.06 1.93 -24.43
N PRO A 10 2.04 2.43 -25.16
CA PRO A 10 0.66 2.50 -24.66
C PRO A 10 0.15 1.17 -24.09
N ASN A 11 0.61 0.05 -24.64
CA ASN A 11 0.24 -1.29 -24.17
C ASN A 11 0.89 -1.64 -22.83
N GLU A 12 2.12 -1.18 -22.54
CA GLU A 12 2.76 -1.38 -21.24
C GLU A 12 2.09 -0.55 -20.16
N VAL A 13 1.70 0.69 -20.48
CA VAL A 13 0.90 1.54 -19.61
C VAL A 13 -0.44 0.85 -19.31
N TRP A 14 -1.10 0.33 -20.34
CA TRP A 14 -2.38 -0.37 -20.20
C TRP A 14 -2.27 -1.67 -19.39
N ASN A 15 -1.26 -2.50 -19.64
CA ASN A 15 -1.04 -3.76 -18.92
C ASN A 15 -0.69 -3.53 -17.46
N ALA A 16 0.13 -2.52 -17.19
CA ALA A 16 0.47 -2.09 -15.85
C ALA A 16 -0.74 -1.63 -15.02
N ILE A 17 -1.66 -0.93 -15.67
CA ILE A 17 -2.89 -0.43 -15.05
C ILE A 17 -3.88 -1.58 -14.84
N LYS A 18 -4.02 -2.48 -15.81
CA LYS A 18 -4.80 -3.73 -15.66
C LYS A 18 -4.29 -4.61 -14.54
N ALA A 19 -2.98 -4.68 -14.33
CA ALA A 19 -2.40 -5.41 -13.21
C ALA A 19 -2.84 -4.80 -11.87
N GLY A 20 -2.91 -3.46 -11.76
CA GLY A 20 -3.41 -2.77 -10.56
C GLY A 20 -4.89 -3.03 -10.28
N SER A 21 -5.75 -3.01 -11.31
CA SER A 21 -7.17 -3.35 -11.15
C SER A 21 -7.40 -4.83 -10.83
N ALA A 22 -6.62 -5.74 -11.43
CA ALA A 22 -6.72 -7.18 -11.18
C ALA A 22 -6.35 -7.57 -9.73
N LEU A 23 -5.45 -6.81 -9.08
CA LEU A 23 -5.13 -7.01 -7.66
C LEU A 23 -6.32 -6.72 -6.75
N ALA A 24 -7.24 -5.83 -7.16
CA ALA A 24 -8.42 -5.47 -6.37
C ALA A 24 -9.49 -6.57 -6.35
N ASP A 25 -9.49 -7.45 -7.35
CA ASP A 25 -10.47 -8.53 -7.54
C ASP A 25 -9.89 -9.91 -7.20
N ALA A 26 -8.61 -9.98 -6.84
CA ALA A 26 -7.97 -11.21 -6.40
C ALA A 26 -8.61 -11.71 -5.09
N SER A 27 -9.06 -12.96 -5.07
CA SER A 27 -9.48 -13.63 -3.84
C SER A 27 -8.28 -13.76 -2.92
N VAL A 28 -8.42 -13.27 -1.68
CA VAL A 28 -7.44 -13.50 -0.63
C VAL A 28 -8.13 -13.98 0.63
N GLU A 29 -7.56 -15.03 1.20
CA GLU A 29 -8.00 -15.57 2.47
C GLU A 29 -7.06 -15.13 3.59
N LEU A 30 -7.64 -14.69 4.71
CA LEU A 30 -6.89 -14.43 5.93
C LEU A 30 -7.24 -15.52 6.93
N LEU A 31 -6.28 -16.42 7.15
CA LEU A 31 -6.40 -17.48 8.14
C LEU A 31 -5.96 -16.93 9.49
N ILE A 32 -6.91 -16.67 10.38
CA ILE A 32 -6.59 -16.33 11.78
C ILE A 32 -6.34 -17.63 12.50
N ALA A 33 -5.12 -17.77 12.98
CA ALA A 33 -4.67 -18.92 13.67
C ALA A 33 -4.48 -18.58 15.16
N ALA A 34 -5.48 -18.81 16.02
CA ALA A 34 -5.37 -18.42 17.44
C ALA A 34 -6.05 -19.40 18.41
N GLN A 35 -5.56 -19.45 19.66
CA GLN A 35 -6.29 -20.13 20.75
C GLN A 35 -7.68 -19.49 20.95
N PRO A 36 -8.69 -20.24 21.45
CA PRO A 36 -10.07 -19.72 21.56
C PRO A 36 -10.21 -18.40 22.32
N GLN A 37 -9.35 -18.16 23.31
CA GLN A 37 -9.30 -16.92 24.09
C GLN A 37 -8.75 -15.72 23.31
N TYR A 38 -7.86 -15.94 22.34
CA TYR A 38 -7.25 -14.89 21.51
C TYR A 38 -7.90 -14.77 20.13
N ALA A 39 -8.57 -15.81 19.64
CA ALA A 39 -9.30 -15.78 18.36
C ALA A 39 -10.36 -14.68 18.36
N ARG A 40 -11.17 -14.59 19.42
CA ARG A 40 -12.17 -13.52 19.58
C ARG A 40 -11.55 -12.13 19.64
N LEU A 41 -10.40 -11.99 20.30
CA LEU A 41 -9.67 -10.72 20.34
C LEU A 41 -9.16 -10.31 18.96
N ALA A 42 -8.54 -11.24 18.24
CA ALA A 42 -8.02 -11.01 16.89
C ALA A 42 -9.15 -10.67 15.91
N GLU A 43 -10.26 -11.41 15.98
CA GLU A 43 -11.48 -11.11 15.22
C GLU A 43 -12.03 -9.73 15.53
N GLN A 44 -12.19 -9.37 16.81
CA GLN A 44 -12.71 -8.06 17.19
C GLN A 44 -11.81 -6.93 16.67
N LYS A 45 -10.49 -7.12 16.77
CA LYS A 45 -9.49 -6.15 16.29
C LYS A 45 -9.46 -6.06 14.76
N LEU A 46 -9.70 -7.17 14.05
CA LEU A 46 -9.77 -7.22 12.58
C LEU A 46 -11.10 -6.68 12.04
N MET A 47 -12.22 -7.01 12.69
CA MET A 47 -13.56 -6.68 12.22
C MET A 47 -13.91 -5.22 12.43
N GLY A 48 -13.38 -4.52 13.44
CA GLY A 48 -13.66 -3.10 13.65
C GLY A 48 -15.17 -2.78 13.53
N GLN A 49 -15.57 -1.89 12.62
CA GLN A 49 -16.97 -1.61 12.21
C GLN A 49 -17.34 -2.19 10.83
N SER A 50 -16.76 -3.32 10.42
CA SER A 50 -16.88 -3.85 9.05
C SER A 50 -17.90 -4.98 8.94
N SER A 51 -18.67 -5.02 7.84
CA SER A 51 -19.76 -5.99 7.61
C SER A 51 -19.34 -7.28 6.87
N GLY A 52 -18.05 -7.53 6.67
CA GLY A 52 -17.55 -8.74 5.99
C GLY A 52 -16.97 -9.72 7.01
N ALA A 53 -17.63 -10.85 7.24
CA ALA A 53 -17.14 -11.86 8.18
C ALA A 53 -15.79 -12.43 7.71
N PRO A 54 -14.73 -12.44 8.56
CA PRO A 54 -13.55 -13.24 8.30
C PRO A 54 -13.94 -14.71 8.22
N SER A 55 -13.30 -15.46 7.32
CA SER A 55 -13.32 -16.92 7.38
C SER A 55 -12.44 -17.31 8.57
N VAL A 56 -13.04 -17.45 9.75
CA VAL A 56 -12.35 -17.86 10.97
C VAL A 56 -12.21 -19.38 10.91
N VAL A 57 -10.97 -19.86 10.94
CA VAL A 57 -10.68 -21.27 11.20
C VAL A 57 -10.11 -21.33 12.61
N GLN A 58 -10.67 -22.19 13.46
CA GLN A 58 -10.06 -22.42 14.78
C GLN A 58 -8.66 -23.00 14.57
N LEU A 59 -7.63 -22.43 15.22
CA LEU A 59 -6.41 -23.19 15.44
C LEU A 59 -6.73 -24.31 16.41
N THR A 60 -6.89 -25.51 15.87
CA THR A 60 -6.19 -26.64 16.44
C THR A 60 -4.70 -26.35 16.21
N MET A 61 -3.83 -26.57 17.19
CA MET A 61 -2.42 -26.12 17.23
C MET A 61 -1.48 -26.63 16.10
N GLU A 62 -2.03 -27.13 15.00
CA GLU A 62 -1.30 -27.52 13.79
C GLU A 62 -1.48 -26.41 12.75
N VAL A 63 -0.46 -25.55 12.61
CA VAL A 63 -0.36 -24.70 11.42
C VAL A 63 -0.25 -25.66 10.22
N PRO A 64 -1.13 -25.58 9.21
CA PRO A 64 -1.11 -26.53 8.10
C PRO A 64 0.27 -26.55 7.44
N GLU A 65 0.85 -27.74 7.23
CA GLU A 65 2.17 -27.87 6.58
C GLU A 65 2.19 -27.24 5.17
N THR A 66 1.03 -27.17 4.53
CA THR A 66 0.82 -26.48 3.25
C THR A 66 -0.43 -25.61 3.34
N VAL A 67 -0.28 -24.34 3.01
CA VAL A 67 -1.39 -23.38 2.89
C VAL A 67 -1.45 -22.91 1.43
N PRO A 68 -2.65 -22.70 0.84
CA PRO A 68 -2.78 -22.13 -0.50
C PRO A 68 -2.01 -20.82 -0.69
N ASP A 69 -1.54 -20.56 -1.91
CA ASP A 69 -0.72 -19.37 -2.23
C ASP A 69 -1.47 -18.04 -1.99
N ASP A 70 -2.80 -18.06 -2.05
CA ASP A 70 -3.69 -16.92 -1.84
C ASP A 70 -4.10 -16.70 -0.38
N THR A 71 -3.55 -17.47 0.56
CA THR A 71 -3.85 -17.32 1.99
C THR A 71 -2.71 -16.66 2.76
N VAL A 72 -3.03 -15.67 3.60
CA VAL A 72 -2.11 -15.12 4.59
C VAL A 72 -2.48 -15.64 5.97
N VAL A 73 -1.49 -16.09 6.74
CA VAL A 73 -1.70 -16.63 8.09
C VAL A 73 -1.36 -15.58 9.15
N LEU A 74 -2.28 -15.33 10.06
CA LEU A 74 -2.09 -14.52 11.26
C LEU A 74 -2.17 -15.43 12.49
N ALA A 75 -1.05 -15.85 13.03
CA ALA A 75 -1.03 -16.61 14.27
C ALA A 75 -1.07 -15.68 15.48
N VAL A 76 -1.90 -15.95 16.49
CA VAL A 76 -1.97 -15.18 17.74
C VAL A 76 -1.81 -16.13 18.92
N VAL A 77 -0.68 -15.99 19.63
CA VAL A 77 -0.24 -16.90 20.69
C VAL A 77 0.22 -16.13 21.93
N SER A 78 0.28 -16.79 23.07
CA SER A 78 0.94 -16.24 24.26
C SER A 78 2.47 -16.36 24.14
N ALA A 79 3.22 -15.65 24.97
CA ALA A 79 4.68 -15.79 25.05
C ALA A 79 5.14 -17.23 25.39
N GLN A 80 4.35 -17.98 26.16
CA GLN A 80 4.68 -19.39 26.52
C GLN A 80 4.45 -20.32 25.32
N ASP A 81 3.38 -20.08 24.56
CA ASP A 81 3.00 -20.91 23.40
C ASP A 81 3.83 -20.59 22.14
N GLU A 82 4.59 -19.50 22.15
CA GLU A 82 5.54 -19.17 21.07
C GLU A 82 6.74 -20.12 21.03
N ILE A 83 7.17 -20.65 22.19
CA ILE A 83 8.36 -21.49 22.33
C ILE A 83 8.44 -22.62 21.29
N PRO A 84 7.39 -23.45 21.08
CA PRO A 84 7.41 -24.51 20.06
C PRO A 84 7.43 -23.98 18.61
N LEU A 85 6.99 -22.74 18.36
CA LEU A 85 6.94 -22.13 17.03
C LEU A 85 8.27 -21.50 16.60
N ARG A 86 9.14 -21.14 17.56
CA ARG A 86 10.43 -20.49 17.27
C ARG A 86 11.32 -21.26 16.29
N PRO A 87 11.51 -22.60 16.43
CA PRO A 87 12.31 -23.36 15.47
C PRO A 87 11.71 -23.38 14.06
N TRP A 88 10.38 -23.27 13.94
CA TRP A 88 9.70 -23.19 12.64
C TRP A 88 9.88 -21.82 11.99
N LEU A 89 9.72 -20.75 12.77
CA LEU A 89 9.99 -19.38 12.33
C LEU A 89 11.45 -19.21 11.89
N ALA A 90 12.40 -19.69 12.69
CA ALA A 90 13.83 -19.63 12.39
C ALA A 90 14.21 -20.37 11.11
N ARG A 91 13.48 -21.44 10.76
CA ARG A 91 13.71 -22.21 9.53
C ARG A 91 12.95 -21.67 8.32
N ALA A 92 12.22 -20.56 8.46
CA ALA A 92 11.39 -19.97 7.40
C ALA A 92 10.38 -20.94 6.78
N GLN A 93 9.96 -21.97 7.52
CA GLN A 93 9.04 -23.01 7.05
C GLN A 93 7.56 -22.57 7.13
N TRP A 94 7.32 -21.27 7.24
CA TRP A 94 5.97 -20.73 7.36
C TRP A 94 5.29 -20.66 5.98
N PRO A 95 4.13 -21.31 5.79
CA PRO A 95 3.52 -21.42 4.48
C PRO A 95 2.98 -20.06 4.00
N ALA A 96 3.25 -19.74 2.73
CA ALA A 96 2.69 -18.60 1.98
C ALA A 96 2.81 -17.20 2.62
N GLY A 97 3.73 -16.97 3.57
CA GLY A 97 3.90 -15.69 4.26
C GLY A 97 2.87 -15.47 5.37
N GLY A 98 3.33 -14.99 6.53
CA GLY A 98 2.49 -14.89 7.71
C GLY A 98 3.13 -14.13 8.86
N VAL A 99 2.29 -13.83 9.84
CA VAL A 99 2.67 -13.06 11.03
C VAL A 99 2.31 -13.84 12.28
N VAL A 100 3.27 -14.01 13.17
CA VAL A 100 3.05 -14.56 14.51
C VAL A 100 3.03 -13.42 15.50
N VAL A 101 1.85 -13.14 16.05
CA VAL A 101 1.62 -12.18 17.11
C VAL A 101 1.78 -12.87 18.45
N VAL A 102 2.68 -12.34 19.27
CA VAL A 102 2.96 -12.85 20.61
C VAL A 102 2.43 -11.85 21.62
N LEU A 103 1.40 -12.25 22.36
CA LEU A 103 0.76 -11.44 23.38
C LEU A 103 1.44 -11.65 24.73
N GLY A 104 1.62 -10.57 25.49
CA GLY A 104 2.25 -10.61 26.81
C GLY A 104 3.77 -10.80 26.75
N ASP A 105 4.41 -10.33 25.68
CA ASP A 105 5.85 -10.45 25.51
C ASP A 105 6.60 -9.39 26.33
N GLU A 106 6.80 -9.66 27.62
CA GLU A 106 7.48 -8.74 28.54
C GLU A 106 9.02 -8.76 28.37
N HIS A 107 9.58 -9.86 27.86
CA HIS A 107 11.02 -10.14 27.86
C HIS A 107 11.64 -10.34 26.46
N GLY A 108 10.84 -10.62 25.42
CA GLY A 108 11.31 -10.97 24.06
C GLY A 108 11.46 -9.81 23.08
N GLY A 109 11.31 -8.56 23.55
CA GLY A 109 11.43 -7.35 22.74
C GLY A 109 10.12 -7.01 22.04
N ALA A 110 9.40 -6.04 22.59
CA ALA A 110 8.25 -5.42 21.91
C ALA A 110 8.71 -4.86 20.56
N GLY A 111 8.19 -5.40 19.46
CA GLY A 111 8.66 -5.04 18.11
C GLY A 111 8.44 -6.12 17.06
N ILE A 112 8.81 -5.78 15.82
CA ILE A 112 8.72 -6.67 14.65
C ILE A 112 10.09 -7.34 14.45
N THR A 113 10.13 -8.67 14.43
CA THR A 113 11.30 -9.47 14.09
C THR A 113 11.04 -10.23 12.79
N TRP A 114 11.85 -9.96 11.77
CA TRP A 114 11.75 -10.62 10.47
C TRP A 114 12.63 -11.87 10.44
N PHE A 115 12.04 -13.02 10.14
CA PHE A 115 12.76 -14.29 10.03
C PHE A 115 13.05 -14.68 8.59
N ALA A 116 12.18 -14.27 7.66
CA ALA A 116 12.33 -14.51 6.23
C ALA A 116 11.59 -13.44 5.42
N ASP A 117 11.74 -13.49 4.10
CA ASP A 117 10.87 -12.75 3.19
C ASP A 117 9.42 -13.16 3.46
N ARG A 118 8.62 -12.22 3.96
CA ARG A 118 7.19 -12.36 4.29
C ARG A 118 6.86 -13.13 5.58
N VAL A 119 7.83 -13.40 6.45
CA VAL A 119 7.60 -14.08 7.74
C VAL A 119 8.09 -13.21 8.88
N ALA A 120 7.15 -12.76 9.72
CA ALA A 120 7.44 -11.89 10.86
C ALA A 120 6.85 -12.41 12.17
N ARG A 121 7.55 -12.12 13.25
CA ARG A 121 7.04 -12.15 14.62
C ARG A 121 6.77 -10.73 15.07
N VAL A 122 5.65 -10.50 15.74
CA VAL A 122 5.32 -9.23 16.38
C VAL A 122 5.07 -9.48 17.86
N GLY A 123 5.98 -9.00 18.70
CA GLY A 123 5.79 -9.00 20.15
C GLY A 123 4.96 -7.80 20.58
N LEU A 124 3.86 -8.04 21.30
CA LEU A 124 3.02 -7.01 21.91
C LEU A 124 3.04 -7.15 23.43
N ARG A 125 3.28 -6.02 24.12
CA ARG A 125 3.02 -5.92 25.55
C ARG A 125 1.51 -5.84 25.80
N HIS A 126 1.10 -6.07 27.05
CA HIS A 126 -0.30 -5.88 27.43
C HIS A 126 -0.77 -4.47 27.04
N GLU A 127 -1.96 -4.40 26.44
CA GLU A 127 -2.64 -3.17 26.02
C GLU A 127 -1.98 -2.39 24.86
N GLU A 128 -0.92 -2.90 24.24
CA GLU A 128 -0.34 -2.24 23.08
C GLU A 128 -1.27 -2.28 21.85
N PRO A 129 -1.24 -1.21 21.04
CA PRO A 129 -2.10 -1.12 19.87
C PRO A 129 -1.54 -1.96 18.71
N TRP A 130 -2.42 -2.42 17.81
CA TRP A 130 -2.11 -3.47 16.82
C TRP A 130 -1.54 -2.93 15.50
N GLU A 131 -1.20 -1.64 15.40
CA GLU A 131 -0.72 -1.04 14.15
C GLU A 131 0.50 -1.77 13.60
N ARG A 132 1.43 -2.18 14.47
CA ARG A 132 2.61 -2.96 14.06
C ARG A 132 2.24 -4.36 13.55
N VAL A 133 1.17 -4.97 14.08
CA VAL A 133 0.64 -6.23 13.56
C VAL A 133 0.10 -6.02 12.15
N TRP A 134 -0.65 -4.94 11.92
CA TRP A 134 -1.19 -4.61 10.61
C TRP A 134 -0.10 -4.31 9.58
N GLU A 135 0.94 -3.56 9.99
CA GLU A 135 2.12 -3.30 9.16
C GLU A 135 2.84 -4.59 8.78
N ALA A 136 3.09 -5.48 9.75
CA ALA A 136 3.71 -6.78 9.50
C ALA A 136 2.85 -7.65 8.58
N LEU A 137 1.52 -7.66 8.77
CA LEU A 137 0.59 -8.50 8.01
C LEU A 137 0.48 -8.05 6.55
N VAL A 138 0.37 -6.73 6.34
CA VAL A 138 0.39 -6.12 5.01
C VAL A 138 1.71 -6.39 4.30
N TRP A 139 2.82 -6.32 5.04
CA TRP A 139 4.12 -6.62 4.47
C TRP A 139 4.20 -8.08 4.05
N ALA A 140 3.86 -9.01 4.96
CA ALA A 140 3.83 -10.46 4.69
C ALA A 140 2.89 -10.84 3.54
N GLY A 141 1.76 -10.14 3.42
CA GLY A 141 0.83 -10.32 2.30
C GLY A 141 1.43 -9.97 0.93
N ALA A 142 2.44 -9.09 0.88
CA ALA A 142 3.11 -8.65 -0.34
C ALA A 142 2.12 -8.21 -1.44
N GLY A 143 2.05 -8.92 -2.57
CA GLY A 143 1.09 -8.64 -3.65
C GLY A 143 -0.37 -8.73 -3.21
N ARG A 144 -0.66 -9.47 -2.13
CA ARG A 144 -2.01 -9.64 -1.57
C ARG A 144 -2.40 -8.54 -0.58
N ALA A 145 -1.54 -7.55 -0.34
CA ALA A 145 -1.82 -6.45 0.58
C ALA A 145 -3.06 -5.63 0.18
N VAL A 146 -3.24 -5.37 -1.11
CA VAL A 146 -4.39 -4.60 -1.64
C VAL A 146 -5.72 -5.34 -1.42
N PRO A 147 -5.89 -6.60 -1.87
CA PRO A 147 -7.14 -7.30 -1.65
C PRO A 147 -7.41 -7.56 -0.15
N LEU A 148 -6.37 -7.78 0.67
CA LEU A 148 -6.53 -7.93 2.13
C LEU A 148 -7.09 -6.66 2.76
N ALA A 149 -6.52 -5.52 2.42
CA ALA A 149 -6.95 -4.25 2.99
C ALA A 149 -8.28 -3.73 2.41
N ARG A 150 -8.65 -4.17 1.20
CA ARG A 150 -10.00 -3.96 0.69
C ARG A 150 -11.02 -4.72 1.56
N ARG A 151 -10.73 -5.99 1.89
CA ARG A 151 -11.57 -6.88 2.73
C ARG A 151 -11.60 -6.46 4.21
N PHE A 152 -10.45 -6.07 4.76
CA PHE A 152 -10.27 -5.68 6.16
C PHE A 152 -9.86 -4.20 6.26
N PRO A 153 -10.81 -3.29 6.50
CA PRO A 153 -10.57 -1.84 6.53
C PRO A 153 -9.47 -1.39 7.49
N VAL A 154 -9.26 -2.10 8.59
CA VAL A 154 -8.18 -1.84 9.56
C VAL A 154 -6.78 -1.90 8.92
N LEU A 155 -6.61 -2.67 7.83
CA LEU A 155 -5.33 -2.79 7.13
C LEU A 155 -5.11 -1.69 6.07
N ARG A 156 -6.12 -0.88 5.72
CA ARG A 156 -6.04 0.11 4.64
C ARG A 156 -4.92 1.13 4.86
N GLN A 157 -4.77 1.62 6.08
CA GLN A 157 -3.74 2.61 6.40
C GLN A 157 -2.34 2.02 6.25
N ALA A 158 -2.09 0.83 6.81
CA ALA A 158 -0.83 0.13 6.68
C ALA A 158 -0.51 -0.22 5.20
N ALA A 159 -1.51 -0.71 4.45
CA ALA A 159 -1.38 -1.00 3.02
C ALA A 159 -1.07 0.25 2.19
N ALA A 160 -1.76 1.35 2.44
CA ALA A 160 -1.50 2.62 1.77
C ALA A 160 -0.08 3.12 2.04
N HIS A 161 0.37 3.12 3.30
CA HIS A 161 1.74 3.52 3.64
C HIS A 161 2.80 2.64 2.97
N ARG A 162 2.58 1.32 2.90
CA ARG A 162 3.47 0.41 2.17
C ARG A 162 3.53 0.74 0.68
N LEU A 163 2.37 0.90 0.04
CA LEU A 163 2.28 1.24 -1.39
C LEU A 163 3.00 2.55 -1.70
N ILE A 164 2.74 3.59 -0.90
CA ILE A 164 3.38 4.90 -1.06
C ILE A 164 4.90 4.75 -0.90
N SER A 165 5.37 4.07 0.15
CA SER A 165 6.81 3.91 0.41
C SER A 165 7.51 3.15 -0.72
N ASN A 166 6.91 2.06 -1.21
CA ASN A 166 7.45 1.29 -2.34
C ASN A 166 7.53 2.14 -3.61
N ALA A 167 6.48 2.91 -3.93
CA ALA A 167 6.48 3.80 -5.09
C ALA A 167 7.54 4.91 -4.95
N CYS A 168 7.74 5.45 -3.74
CA CYS A 168 8.77 6.45 -3.47
C CYS A 168 10.17 5.87 -3.70
N LEU A 169 10.46 4.66 -3.21
CA LEU A 169 11.74 3.98 -3.42
C LEU A 169 11.98 3.65 -4.90
N GLN A 170 10.94 3.16 -5.60
CA GLN A 170 11.02 2.89 -7.05
C GLN A 170 11.33 4.18 -7.83
N ASN A 171 10.64 5.28 -7.53
CA ASN A 171 10.89 6.54 -8.22
C ASN A 171 12.23 7.17 -7.81
N ALA A 172 12.71 6.94 -6.59
CA ALA A 172 14.06 7.33 -6.20
C ALA A 172 15.12 6.59 -7.01
N ALA A 173 14.96 5.27 -7.16
CA ALA A 173 15.85 4.45 -7.97
C ALA A 173 15.82 4.86 -9.44
N VAL A 174 14.62 5.09 -10.00
CA VAL A 174 14.47 5.58 -11.38
C VAL A 174 15.18 6.92 -11.58
N GLY A 175 14.98 7.89 -10.67
CA GLY A 175 15.64 9.19 -10.74
C GLY A 175 17.15 9.14 -10.55
N ALA A 176 17.65 8.19 -9.75
CA ALA A 176 19.08 8.01 -9.52
C ALA A 176 19.80 7.30 -10.67
N VAL A 177 19.12 6.39 -11.38
CA VAL A 177 19.76 5.46 -12.35
C VAL A 177 19.47 5.83 -13.81
N LEU A 178 18.33 6.46 -14.13
CA LEU A 178 18.02 6.83 -15.51
C LEU A 178 18.63 8.19 -15.88
N PHE A 179 19.59 8.17 -16.79
CA PHE A 179 20.28 9.36 -17.30
C PHE A 179 19.68 9.88 -18.62
N VAL A 180 18.70 9.18 -19.20
CA VAL A 180 18.07 9.56 -20.47
C VAL A 180 17.04 10.68 -20.23
N PRO A 181 17.20 11.86 -20.85
CA PRO A 181 16.25 12.96 -20.68
C PRO A 181 14.81 12.57 -21.06
N GLY A 182 13.88 12.68 -20.12
CA GLY A 182 12.45 12.49 -20.35
C GLY A 182 11.93 11.07 -20.12
N THR A 183 12.79 10.05 -20.18
CA THR A 183 12.41 8.65 -19.88
C THR A 183 12.17 8.46 -18.38
N ASP A 184 13.02 9.07 -17.54
CA ASP A 184 12.87 9.11 -16.08
C ASP A 184 11.49 9.63 -15.66
N LEU A 185 11.09 10.77 -16.20
CA LEU A 185 9.83 11.41 -15.90
C LEU A 185 8.63 10.53 -16.27
N ALA A 186 8.67 9.91 -17.45
CA ALA A 186 7.56 9.08 -17.92
C ALA A 186 7.38 7.85 -17.03
N VAL A 187 8.47 7.13 -16.73
CA VAL A 187 8.46 5.96 -15.83
C VAL A 187 7.99 6.34 -14.43
N MET A 188 8.46 7.46 -13.89
CA MET A 188 8.05 7.95 -12.56
C MET A 188 6.56 8.29 -12.51
N THR A 189 6.05 8.92 -13.56
CA THR A 189 4.62 9.26 -13.68
C THR A 189 3.78 7.99 -13.77
N LEU A 190 4.25 6.96 -14.49
CA LEU A 190 3.57 5.68 -14.56
C LEU A 190 3.49 4.99 -13.18
N ASN A 191 4.58 5.03 -12.41
CA ASN A 191 4.58 4.51 -11.03
C ASN A 191 3.61 5.28 -10.11
N GLN A 192 3.52 6.60 -10.26
CA GLN A 192 2.54 7.43 -9.53
C GLN A 192 1.09 7.11 -9.94
N MET A 193 0.83 6.88 -11.23
CA MET A 193 -0.48 6.43 -11.72
C MET A 193 -0.87 5.08 -11.11
N ARG A 194 0.04 4.09 -11.12
CA ARG A 194 -0.18 2.79 -10.48
C ARG A 194 -0.46 2.92 -8.99
N LEU A 195 0.28 3.80 -8.30
CA LEU A 195 0.05 4.08 -6.88
C LEU A 195 -1.38 4.58 -6.64
N ILE A 196 -1.84 5.58 -7.41
CA ILE A 196 -3.19 6.14 -7.25
C ILE A 196 -4.26 5.09 -7.52
N LEU A 197 -4.09 4.25 -8.54
CA LEU A 197 -5.03 3.16 -8.83
C LEU A 197 -5.10 2.13 -7.69
N ASN A 198 -3.96 1.72 -7.15
CA ASN A 198 -3.93 0.79 -6.02
C ASN A 198 -4.55 1.42 -4.76
N LEU A 199 -4.31 2.72 -4.52
CA LEU A 199 -4.98 3.45 -3.44
C LEU A 199 -6.50 3.53 -3.67
N ALA A 200 -6.95 3.80 -4.89
CA ALA A 200 -8.38 3.80 -5.20
C ALA A 200 -9.02 2.43 -4.92
N ALA A 201 -8.37 1.36 -5.36
CA ALA A 201 -8.79 -0.02 -5.14
C ALA A 201 -8.90 -0.38 -3.64
N LEU A 202 -7.96 0.08 -2.80
CA LEU A 202 -8.03 -0.10 -1.34
C LEU A 202 -9.33 0.44 -0.74
N TYR A 203 -9.80 1.58 -1.26
CA TYR A 203 -11.02 2.26 -0.81
C TYR A 203 -12.26 1.87 -1.63
N GLY A 204 -12.15 0.89 -2.55
CA GLY A 204 -13.26 0.41 -3.37
C GLY A 204 -13.72 1.39 -4.45
N HIS A 205 -12.85 2.31 -4.87
CA HIS A 205 -13.12 3.24 -5.96
C HIS A 205 -12.55 2.73 -7.28
N GLU A 206 -13.36 2.78 -8.33
CA GLU A 206 -12.90 2.64 -9.71
C GLU A 206 -12.54 4.02 -10.27
N VAL A 207 -11.38 4.11 -10.93
CA VAL A 207 -10.86 5.37 -11.49
C VAL A 207 -10.61 5.18 -12.98
N SER A 208 -11.32 5.97 -13.81
CA SER A 208 -11.10 5.99 -15.26
C SER A 208 -9.74 6.60 -15.62
N MET A 209 -9.24 6.33 -16.83
CA MET A 209 -7.96 6.89 -17.29
C MET A 209 -7.94 8.41 -17.28
N ASP A 210 -9.00 9.03 -17.78
CA ASP A 210 -9.11 10.49 -17.81
C ASP A 210 -9.03 11.06 -16.39
N ARG A 211 -9.73 10.41 -15.44
CA ARG A 211 -9.72 10.81 -14.04
C ARG A 211 -8.36 10.57 -13.38
N LEU A 212 -7.67 9.49 -13.73
CA LEU A 212 -6.34 9.18 -13.23
C LEU A 212 -5.33 10.23 -13.68
N VAL A 213 -5.31 10.57 -14.97
CA VAL A 213 -4.45 11.62 -15.53
C VAL A 213 -4.75 12.96 -14.87
N GLU A 214 -6.02 13.27 -14.68
CA GLU A 214 -6.45 14.49 -13.99
C GLU A 214 -6.00 14.50 -12.52
N LEU A 215 -6.17 13.40 -11.77
CA LEU A 215 -5.72 13.29 -10.39
C LEU A 215 -4.20 13.41 -10.27
N VAL A 216 -3.43 12.75 -11.14
CA VAL A 216 -1.97 12.93 -11.20
C VAL A 216 -1.63 14.38 -11.51
N SER A 217 -2.36 15.02 -12.42
CA SER A 217 -2.13 16.42 -12.79
C SER A 217 -2.56 17.40 -11.70
N VAL A 218 -3.57 17.10 -10.89
CA VAL A 218 -4.11 17.98 -9.83
C VAL A 218 -3.36 17.78 -8.52
N LEU A 219 -3.21 16.53 -8.08
CA LEU A 219 -2.43 16.18 -6.89
C LEU A 219 -0.94 16.39 -7.14
N GLY A 220 -0.52 16.23 -8.39
CA GLY A 220 0.79 16.59 -8.90
C GLY A 220 0.81 17.91 -9.67
N MET A 221 -0.12 18.87 -9.42
CA MET A 221 -0.17 20.18 -10.10
C MET A 221 1.19 20.89 -10.16
N GLY A 222 2.08 20.55 -9.23
CA GLY A 222 3.50 20.83 -9.27
C GLY A 222 4.36 19.83 -10.04
N LEU A 223 4.11 19.56 -11.33
CA LEU A 223 5.25 19.33 -12.25
C LEU A 223 6.22 20.54 -12.25
N GLY A 224 5.87 21.64 -11.56
CA GLY A 224 6.76 22.68 -11.04
C GLY A 224 7.97 22.17 -10.25
N PHE A 225 7.99 20.93 -9.76
CA PHE A 225 9.24 20.27 -9.34
C PHE A 225 10.29 20.26 -10.46
N ARG A 226 9.93 20.28 -11.75
CA ARG A 226 10.91 20.41 -12.86
C ARG A 226 11.63 21.76 -12.87
N ALA A 227 10.96 22.84 -12.46
CA ALA A 227 11.59 24.15 -12.36
C ALA A 227 12.56 24.19 -11.17
N VAL A 228 12.13 23.65 -10.02
CA VAL A 228 12.97 23.49 -8.82
C VAL A 228 14.13 22.53 -9.08
N ALA A 229 13.91 21.43 -9.81
CA ALA A 229 14.93 20.46 -10.20
C ALA A 229 15.99 21.07 -11.10
N ARG A 230 15.60 21.84 -12.12
CA ARG A 230 16.56 22.53 -13.00
C ARG A 230 17.42 23.54 -12.26
N GLN A 231 16.85 24.25 -11.28
CA GLN A 231 17.62 25.16 -10.42
C GLN A 231 18.54 24.40 -9.44
N ALA A 232 18.07 23.29 -8.86
CA ALA A 232 18.84 22.48 -7.91
C ALA A 232 20.00 21.71 -8.58
N MET A 233 19.81 21.22 -9.80
CA MET A 233 20.83 20.48 -10.56
C MET A 233 22.02 21.35 -10.99
N GLY A 234 21.85 22.68 -11.08
CA GLY A 234 22.92 23.61 -11.45
C GLY A 234 23.87 23.97 -10.29
N LEU A 235 23.54 23.59 -9.04
CA LEU A 235 24.25 24.08 -7.85
C LEU A 235 25.48 23.25 -7.46
N ILE A 236 25.55 21.96 -7.80
CA ILE A 236 26.66 21.08 -7.39
C ILE A 236 27.02 20.07 -8.51
N PRO A 237 28.18 20.22 -9.18
CA PRO A 237 28.66 19.25 -10.15
C PRO A 237 28.86 17.86 -9.51
N GLY A 238 28.40 16.80 -10.17
CA GLY A 238 28.65 15.40 -9.75
C GLY A 238 27.61 14.75 -8.82
N LEU A 239 26.68 15.51 -8.23
CA LEU A 239 25.62 14.97 -7.33
C LEU A 239 24.21 14.94 -7.93
N GLY A 240 24.07 15.19 -9.24
CA GLY A 240 22.78 15.28 -9.91
C GLY A 240 21.88 14.03 -9.76
N TRP A 241 22.48 12.84 -9.66
CA TRP A 241 21.75 11.58 -9.48
C TRP A 241 21.07 11.45 -8.11
N VAL A 242 21.74 11.89 -7.02
CA VAL A 242 21.16 11.90 -5.66
C VAL A 242 19.99 12.87 -5.61
N ILE A 243 20.16 14.06 -6.17
CA ILE A 243 19.12 15.10 -6.19
C ILE A 243 17.90 14.59 -6.97
N LYS A 244 18.10 14.00 -8.15
CA LYS A 244 17.01 13.41 -8.94
C LYS A 244 16.31 12.27 -8.20
N GLY A 245 17.04 11.37 -7.57
CA GLY A 245 16.47 10.29 -6.76
C GLY A 245 15.66 10.83 -5.57
N GLY A 246 16.21 11.81 -4.84
CA GLY A 246 15.52 12.46 -3.72
C GLY A 246 14.24 13.17 -4.15
N MET A 247 14.25 13.87 -5.30
CA MET A 247 13.05 14.50 -5.86
C MET A 247 12.01 13.46 -6.31
N GLY A 248 12.46 12.34 -6.87
CA GLY A 248 11.60 11.23 -7.21
C GLY A 248 10.88 10.65 -6.01
N TYR A 249 11.61 10.47 -4.91
CA TYR A 249 11.03 10.06 -3.62
C TYR A 249 10.02 11.09 -3.12
N ALA A 250 10.44 12.34 -2.96
CA ALA A 250 9.64 13.39 -2.31
C ALA A 250 8.37 13.73 -3.09
N GLY A 251 8.47 13.88 -4.42
CA GLY A 251 7.32 14.15 -5.28
C GLY A 251 6.30 13.00 -5.25
N THR A 252 6.78 11.76 -5.24
CA THR A 252 5.91 10.58 -5.14
C THR A 252 5.25 10.47 -3.78
N ARG A 253 5.95 10.82 -2.69
CA ARG A 253 5.38 10.85 -1.34
C ARG A 253 4.24 11.86 -1.27
N ALA A 254 4.46 13.08 -1.77
CA ALA A 254 3.44 14.13 -1.77
C ALA A 254 2.18 13.71 -2.54
N VAL A 255 2.34 13.17 -3.76
CA VAL A 255 1.22 12.67 -4.58
C VAL A 255 0.49 11.53 -3.87
N GLY A 256 1.22 10.56 -3.32
CA GLY A 256 0.65 9.40 -2.62
C GLY A 256 -0.15 9.79 -1.38
N GLU A 257 0.38 10.69 -0.56
CA GLU A 257 -0.27 11.19 0.66
C GLU A 257 -1.51 12.05 0.34
N ALA A 258 -1.47 12.83 -0.75
CA ALA A 258 -2.61 13.60 -1.20
C ALA A 258 -3.72 12.68 -1.75
N ALA A 259 -3.35 11.68 -2.55
CA ALA A 259 -4.28 10.66 -3.05
C ALA A 259 -4.91 9.84 -1.92
N LEU A 260 -4.12 9.46 -0.92
CA LEU A 260 -4.62 8.75 0.26
C LEU A 260 -5.70 9.56 0.98
N ARG A 261 -5.43 10.83 1.30
CA ARG A 261 -6.44 11.71 1.93
C ARG A 261 -7.67 11.90 1.05
N TYR A 262 -7.48 12.04 -0.26
CA TYR A 262 -8.57 12.18 -1.22
C TYR A 262 -9.52 10.98 -1.20
N PHE A 263 -8.99 9.75 -1.20
CA PHE A 263 -9.82 8.53 -1.15
C PHE A 263 -10.40 8.27 0.25
N GLN A 264 -9.69 8.62 1.32
CA GLN A 264 -10.23 8.55 2.69
C GLN A 264 -11.48 9.42 2.88
N GLN A 265 -11.55 10.56 2.18
CA GLN A 265 -12.70 11.47 2.22
C GLN A 265 -13.83 11.04 1.26
N GLY A 266 -13.77 9.84 0.68
CA GLY A 266 -14.78 9.32 -0.24
C GLY A 266 -14.70 9.90 -1.66
N ALA A 267 -13.51 10.34 -2.08
CA ALA A 267 -13.25 10.91 -3.41
C ALA A 267 -14.22 12.06 -3.79
N PRO A 268 -14.27 13.15 -3.00
CA PRO A 268 -15.34 14.15 -3.06
C PRO A 268 -15.35 15.02 -4.32
N LEU A 269 -14.27 15.03 -5.11
CA LEU A 269 -14.18 15.82 -6.34
C LEU A 269 -14.51 14.94 -7.53
N SER A 270 -15.57 15.25 -8.27
CA SER A 270 -15.66 14.88 -9.68
C SER A 270 -15.66 16.17 -10.50
N VAL A 271 -14.84 16.24 -11.55
CA VAL A 271 -14.84 17.41 -12.46
C VAL A 271 -16.21 17.64 -13.08
N HIS A 272 -17.01 16.58 -13.24
CA HIS A 272 -18.41 16.70 -13.60
C HIS A 272 -19.20 17.60 -12.63
N ARG A 273 -19.04 17.40 -11.31
CA ARG A 273 -19.71 18.22 -10.29
C ARG A 273 -19.14 19.64 -10.17
N LEU A 274 -17.85 19.83 -10.47
CA LEU A 274 -17.22 21.16 -10.51
C LEU A 274 -17.68 21.96 -11.71
N GLN A 275 -17.78 21.35 -12.89
CA GLN A 275 -18.37 22.00 -14.06
C GLN A 275 -19.84 22.30 -13.83
N GLU A 276 -20.61 21.41 -13.21
CA GLU A 276 -22.00 21.66 -12.81
C GLU A 276 -22.12 22.78 -11.77
N HIS A 277 -21.24 22.84 -10.76
CA HIS A 277 -21.25 23.92 -9.77
C HIS A 277 -20.82 25.26 -10.37
N VAL A 278 -19.79 25.28 -11.21
CA VAL A 278 -19.33 26.49 -11.88
C VAL A 278 -20.37 26.98 -12.89
N THR A 279 -21.01 26.08 -13.64
CA THR A 279 -22.12 26.47 -14.53
C THR A 279 -23.37 26.89 -13.74
N ALA A 280 -23.67 26.28 -12.60
CA ALA A 280 -24.77 26.70 -11.72
C ALA A 280 -24.51 28.08 -11.09
N LEU A 281 -23.28 28.35 -10.64
CA LEU A 281 -22.86 29.66 -10.13
C LEU A 281 -22.84 30.72 -11.23
N ALA A 282 -22.36 30.38 -12.42
CA ALA A 282 -22.35 31.27 -13.59
C ALA A 282 -23.75 31.57 -14.16
N ARG A 283 -24.76 30.75 -13.84
CA ARG A 283 -26.18 31.02 -14.12
C ARG A 283 -26.79 31.92 -13.06
N ARG A 284 -26.50 31.69 -11.77
CA ARG A 284 -26.97 32.56 -10.66
C ARG A 284 -26.38 33.97 -10.70
N ALA A 285 -25.16 34.13 -11.20
CA ALA A 285 -24.57 35.45 -11.39
C ALA A 285 -25.08 36.19 -12.64
N ARG A 286 -25.87 35.52 -13.50
CA ARG A 286 -26.48 36.08 -14.72
C ARG A 286 -27.99 36.32 -14.61
N SER A 287 -28.61 35.96 -13.48
CA SER A 287 -30.00 36.25 -13.11
C SER A 287 -30.03 37.35 -12.06
#